data_AF-A0A2N8SZX5-F1
#
_entry.id   AF-A0A2N8SZX5-F1
#
_cell.length_a   1.000
_cell.length_b   1.000
_cell.length_c   1.000
_cell.angle_alpha   90.00
_cell.angle_beta   90.00
_cell.angle_gamma   90.00
#
_symmetry.space_group_name_H-M   'P 1'
#
loop_
_entity.id
_entity.type
_entity.pdbx_description
1 polymer ?
#
loop_
_entity_poly.entity_id
_entity_poly.type
_entity_poly.pdbx_seq_one_letter_code
_entity_poly.pdbx_strand_id
1 'polypeptide(L)'
;MSLRNLLLTYLGLILLLTANVLLALWLPAWSDWALLGAAAQAALVLFGFMQLGQHSALVRFFALGAGFWLLLMFTLTLIDLLTRKAGF
;
A
#
# COMPACT_ATOMS: atom_id res chain seq x y z
N MET A 1 -6.67 18.99 -8.87
CA MET A 1 -7.59 17.84 -8.72
C MET A 1 -9.04 18.30 -8.87
N SER A 2 -9.90 17.58 -9.61
CA SER A 2 -11.33 17.91 -9.67
C SER A 2 -12.07 17.32 -8.45
N LEU A 3 -13.14 17.99 -8.00
CA LEU A 3 -13.96 17.54 -6.87
C LEU A 3 -14.48 16.11 -7.08
N ARG A 4 -14.89 15.78 -8.30
CA ARG A 4 -15.33 14.43 -8.68
C ARG A 4 -14.25 13.39 -8.43
N ASN A 5 -13.01 13.64 -8.86
CA ASN A 5 -11.92 12.69 -8.66
C ASN A 5 -11.58 12.55 -7.18
N LEU A 6 -11.65 13.65 -6.41
CA LEU A 6 -11.43 13.63 -4.97
C LEU A 6 -12.44 12.71 -4.26
N LEU A 7 -13.73 12.89 -4.58
CA LEU A 7 -14.80 12.07 -4.01
C LEU A 7 -14.67 10.60 -4.43
N LEU A 8 -14.29 10.31 -5.68
CA LEU A 8 -14.07 8.93 -6.14
C LEU A 8 -12.90 8.26 -5.43
N THR A 9 -11.75 8.94 -5.30
CA THR A 9 -10.59 8.40 -4.56
C THR A 9 -10.96 8.17 -3.10
N TYR A 10 -11.68 9.11 -2.47
CA TYR A 10 -12.10 9.00 -1.09
C TYR A 10 -13.07 7.82 -0.86
N LEU A 11 -14.10 7.69 -1.69
CA LEU A 11 -15.04 6.55 -1.64
C LEU A 11 -14.33 5.22 -1.89
N GLY A 12 -13.40 5.18 -2.83
CA GLY A 12 -12.57 4.00 -3.09
C GLY A 12 -11.78 3.56 -1.86
N LEU A 13 -11.18 4.51 -1.13
CA LEU A 13 -10.44 4.21 0.11
C LEU A 13 -11.35 3.69 1.22
N ILE A 14 -12.54 4.27 1.39
CA ILE A 14 -13.53 3.79 2.37
C ILE A 14 -13.99 2.37 2.03
N LEU A 15 -14.29 2.09 0.76
CA LEU A 15 -14.69 0.75 0.33
C LEU A 15 -13.59 -0.28 0.57
N LEU A 16 -12.35 0.04 0.20
CA LEU A 16 -11.19 -0.83 0.46
C LEU A 16 -10.97 -1.06 1.95
N LEU A 17 -11.10 -0.02 2.78
CA LEU A 17 -10.96 -0.15 4.23
C LEU A 17 -12.03 -1.08 4.79
N THR A 18 -13.28 -0.85 4.39
CA THR A 18 -14.43 -1.64 4.85
C THR A 18 -14.27 -3.10 4.44
N ALA A 19 -13.83 -3.36 3.20
CA ALA A 19 -13.54 -4.71 2.73
C ALA A 19 -12.43 -5.38 3.55
N ASN A 20 -11.33 -4.66 3.85
CA ASN A 20 -10.24 -5.18 4.69
C ASN A 20 -10.71 -5.50 6.11
N VAL A 21 -11.51 -4.62 6.73
CA VAL A 21 -12.04 -4.82 8.08
C VAL A 21 -13.00 -6.03 8.10
N LEU A 22 -13.90 -6.13 7.12
CA LEU A 22 -14.81 -7.27 7.01
C LEU A 22 -14.05 -8.57 6.77
N LEU A 23 -13.02 -8.55 5.92
CA LEU A 23 -12.19 -9.71 5.65
C LEU A 23 -11.47 -10.18 6.91
N ALA A 24 -10.87 -9.26 7.68
CA ALA A 24 -10.20 -9.58 8.93
C ALA A 24 -11.15 -10.12 10.01
N LEU A 25 -12.38 -9.60 10.09
CA LEU A 25 -13.36 -10.00 11.10
C LEU A 25 -14.07 -11.33 10.76
N TRP A 26 -14.40 -11.57 9.50
CA TRP A 26 -15.25 -12.68 9.09
C TRP A 26 -14.47 -13.85 8.48
N LEU A 27 -13.33 -13.58 7.85
CA LEU A 27 -12.48 -14.58 7.19
C LEU A 27 -11.02 -14.46 7.69
N PRO A 28 -10.76 -14.68 8.98
CA PRO A 28 -9.42 -14.51 9.57
C PRO A 28 -8.36 -15.39 8.90
N ALA A 29 -8.74 -16.57 8.37
CA ALA A 29 -7.84 -17.44 7.62
C ALA A 29 -7.33 -16.82 6.30
N TRP A 30 -8.03 -15.80 5.79
CA TRP A 30 -7.64 -15.06 4.59
C TRP A 30 -7.09 -13.68 4.93
N SER A 31 -6.89 -13.34 6.22
CA SER A 31 -6.48 -12.01 6.66
C SER A 31 -5.19 -11.49 6.03
N ASP A 32 -4.30 -12.38 5.57
CA ASP A 32 -3.11 -12.02 4.79
C ASP A 32 -3.45 -11.24 3.50
N TRP A 33 -4.63 -11.49 2.91
CA TRP A 33 -5.12 -10.72 1.75
C TRP A 33 -5.40 -9.25 2.10
N ALA A 34 -5.57 -8.89 3.37
CA ALA A 34 -5.72 -7.50 3.80
C ALA A 34 -4.46 -6.67 3.50
N LEU A 35 -3.28 -7.30 3.41
CA LEU A 35 -2.04 -6.63 2.99
C LEU A 35 -2.14 -6.12 1.56
N LEU A 36 -2.77 -6.88 0.65
CA LEU A 36 -3.02 -6.44 -0.71
C LEU A 36 -4.01 -5.27 -0.75
N GLY A 37 -5.03 -5.30 0.11
CA GLY A 37 -5.95 -4.16 0.27
C GLY A 37 -5.23 -2.90 0.78
N ALA A 38 -4.34 -3.04 1.77
CA ALA A 38 -3.54 -1.93 2.27
C ALA A 38 -2.59 -1.37 1.19
N ALA A 39 -1.96 -2.24 0.40
CA ALA A 39 -1.14 -1.83 -0.74
C ALA A 39 -1.97 -1.07 -1.80
N ALA A 40 -3.17 -1.54 -2.11
CA ALA A 40 -4.08 -0.86 -3.02
C ALA A 40 -4.52 0.52 -2.50
N GLN A 41 -4.76 0.65 -1.19
CA GLN A 41 -5.05 1.96 -0.57
C GLN A 41 -3.87 2.92 -0.68
N ALA A 42 -2.64 2.45 -0.40
CA ALA A 42 -1.44 3.26 -0.55
C ALA A 42 -1.27 3.75 -2.01
N ALA A 43 -1.51 2.89 -2.99
CA ALA A 43 -1.51 3.27 -4.40
C ALA A 43 -2.58 4.33 -4.73
N LEU A 44 -3.81 4.15 -4.23
CA LEU A 44 -4.89 5.14 -4.40
C LEU A 44 -4.53 6.51 -3.81
N VAL A 45 -3.86 6.55 -2.66
CA VAL A 45 -3.39 7.81 -2.07
C VAL A 45 -2.29 8.45 -2.94
N LEU A 46 -1.29 7.66 -3.35
CA LEU A 46 -0.17 8.14 -4.17
C LEU A 46 -0.62 8.71 -5.52
N PHE A 47 -1.53 8.02 -6.20
CA PHE A 47 -1.97 8.43 -7.54
C PHE A 47 -3.18 9.36 -7.51
N GLY A 48 -4.10 9.18 -6.56
CA GLY A 48 -5.30 9.99 -6.42
C GLY A 48 -5.02 11.34 -5.75
N PHE A 49 -4.57 11.33 -4.50
CA PHE A 49 -4.37 12.55 -3.71
C PHE A 49 -3.04 13.23 -3.97
N MET A 50 -1.93 12.47 -3.93
CA MET A 50 -0.60 13.02 -4.16
C MET A 50 -0.31 13.31 -5.63
N GLN A 51 -1.20 12.88 -6.54
CA GLN A 51 -1.11 13.12 -7.99
C GLN A 51 0.30 12.92 -8.54
N LEU A 52 1.01 11.88 -8.08
CA LEU A 52 2.41 11.66 -8.43
C LEU A 52 2.67 11.70 -9.95
N GLY A 53 1.67 11.27 -10.73
CA GLY A 53 1.65 11.30 -12.19
C GLY A 53 1.47 12.68 -12.85
N GLN A 54 1.26 13.76 -12.10
CA GLN A 54 1.26 15.14 -12.59
C GLN A 54 2.50 15.93 -12.18
N HIS A 55 3.26 15.44 -11.20
CA HIS A 55 4.51 16.05 -10.77
C HIS A 55 5.67 15.75 -11.73
N SER A 56 6.75 16.54 -11.62
CA SER A 56 7.95 16.43 -12.47
C SER A 56 8.56 15.03 -12.44
N ALA A 57 9.22 14.63 -13.53
CA ALA A 57 9.84 13.32 -13.66
C ALA A 57 10.86 13.03 -12.53
N LEU A 58 11.52 14.07 -12.00
CA LEU A 58 12.47 13.96 -10.90
C LEU A 58 11.78 13.48 -9.61
N VAL A 59 10.59 14.03 -9.30
CA VAL A 59 9.82 13.66 -8.10
C VAL A 59 9.36 12.20 -8.18
N ARG A 60 8.94 11.76 -9.37
CA ARG A 60 8.56 10.36 -9.60
C ARG A 60 9.74 9.41 -9.42
N PHE A 61 10.91 9.79 -9.92
CA PHE A 61 12.13 9.00 -9.76
C PHE A 61 12.51 8.85 -8.28
N PHE A 62 12.47 9.93 -7.51
CA PHE A 62 12.73 9.87 -6.07
C PHE A 62 11.68 9.04 -5.32
N ALA A 63 10.39 9.17 -5.66
CA ALA A 63 9.34 8.40 -5.02
C ALA A 63 9.44 6.90 -5.34
N LEU A 64 9.76 6.54 -6.59
CA LEU A 64 10.05 5.17 -6.98
C LEU A 64 11.32 4.64 -6.31
N GLY A 65 12.36 5.46 -6.22
CA GLY A 65 13.60 5.11 -5.52
C GLY A 65 13.38 4.86 -4.02
N ALA A 66 12.61 5.73 -3.36
CA ALA A 66 12.23 5.54 -1.96
C ALA A 66 11.34 4.30 -1.75
N GLY A 67 10.37 4.07 -2.65
CA GLY A 67 9.53 2.87 -2.62
C GLY A 67 10.33 1.58 -2.81
N PHE A 68 11.25 1.58 -3.76
CA PHE A 68 12.18 0.46 -3.98
C PHE A 68 13.05 0.22 -2.75
N TRP A 69 13.61 1.28 -2.17
CA TRP A 69 14.46 1.17 -0.98
C TRP A 69 13.69 0.60 0.22
N LEU A 70 12.46 1.08 0.46
CA LEU A 70 11.60 0.55 1.51
C LEU A 70 11.27 -0.93 1.30
N LEU A 71 10.96 -1.33 0.06
CA LEU A 71 10.69 -2.73 -0.27
C LEU A 71 11.91 -3.61 0.01
N LEU A 72 13.11 -3.13 -0.35
CA LEU A 72 14.36 -3.83 -0.10
C LEU A 72 14.60 -3.99 1.41
N MET A 73 14.51 -2.91 2.19
CA MET A 73 14.67 -2.94 3.65
C MET A 73 13.65 -3.85 4.33
N PHE A 74 12.38 -3.80 3.90
CA PHE A 74 11.33 -4.67 4.39
C PHE A 74 11.65 -6.14 4.11
N THR A 75 12.08 -6.45 2.88
CA THR A 75 12.45 -7.82 2.47
C THR A 75 13.63 -8.34 3.28
N LEU A 76 14.68 -7.53 3.45
CA LEU A 76 15.84 -7.91 4.26
C LEU A 76 15.45 -8.16 5.72
N THR A 77 14.59 -7.30 6.28
CA THR A 77 14.09 -7.45 7.65
C THR A 77 13.24 -8.71 7.79
N LEU A 78 12.39 -9.01 6.80
CA LEU A 78 11.57 -10.21 6.78
C LEU A 78 12.44 -11.47 6.72
N ILE A 79 13.46 -11.47 5.84
CA ILE A 79 14.42 -12.57 5.73
C ILE A 79 15.16 -12.77 7.05
N ASP A 80 15.67 -11.70 7.67
CA ASP A 80 16.34 -11.78 8.99
C ASP A 80 15.42 -12.37 10.07
N LEU A 81 14.14 -11.96 10.09
CA LEU A 81 13.16 -12.49 11.04
C LEU A 81 12.87 -13.98 10.79
N LEU A 82 12.81 -14.39 9.52
CA LEU A 82 12.57 -15.78 9.13
C LEU A 82 13.77 -16.68 9.42
N THR A 83 14.99 -16.23 9.11
CA THR A 83 16.22 -17.00 9.39
C THR A 83 16.46 -17.15 10.88
N ARG A 84 16.24 -16.09 11.66
CA ARG A 84 16.39 -16.12 13.12
C ARG A 84 15.35 -17.01 13.81
N LYS A 85 14.14 -17.14 13.26
CA LYS A 85 13.11 -18.08 13.76
C LYS A 85 13.30 -19.53 13.28
N ALA A 86 13.93 -19.73 12.12
CA ALA A 86 14.16 -21.05 11.55
C ALA A 86 15.28 -21.84 12.24
N GLY A 87 16.06 -21.22 13.14
CA GLY A 87 17.03 -21.92 13.98
C GLY A 87 18.23 -22.49 13.22
N PHE A 88 18.85 -21.68 12.37
CA PHE A 88 20.26 -21.86 11.98
C PHE A 88 21.16 -21.13 12.96
#